data_AF-A0A3N4ZG11-F1
#
_entry.id   AF-A0A3N4ZG11-F1
#
_cell.length_a   1.000
_cell.length_b   1.000
_cell.length_c   1.000
_cell.angle_alpha   90.00
_cell.angle_beta   90.00
_cell.angle_gamma   90.00
#
_symmetry.space_group_name_H-M   'P 1'
#
loop_
_entity.id
_entity.type
_entity.pdbx_description
1 polymer ?
#
loop_
_entity_poly.entity_id
_entity_poly.type
_entity_poly.pdbx_seq_one_letter_code
_entity_poly.pdbx_strand_id
1 'polypeptide(L)'
;MSAEEFAELTRWADGVAGARLAERARIVLACAEGLPTVWVAAKLGVTADTARKWRRRFAEQRMDGLTDAPRPGRRKADLVLTGYERAQLTRWARRAKAAQYLALRARIVLACAEGGTNKKVAAELGVSQRSVNSWRSRFVARRLDGLADEPRVGRPPSILLDQVEDVIVATLESTPGQDTHWSRASMAARTGLSKSTIGRIWKRLDLKPHLQDSFKLSTDP
;
A
#
# COMPACT_ATOMS: atom_id res chain seq x y z
N MET A 1 -15.69 18.41 -44.06
CA MET A 1 -15.34 19.42 -43.05
C MET A 1 -16.08 20.68 -43.43
N SER A 2 -16.85 21.26 -42.51
CA SER A 2 -17.56 22.52 -42.75
C SER A 2 -16.61 23.71 -42.65
N ALA A 3 -17.04 24.87 -43.15
CA ALA A 3 -16.27 26.11 -43.02
C ALA A 3 -16.09 26.54 -41.55
N GLU A 4 -17.10 26.29 -40.71
CA GLU A 4 -17.06 26.57 -39.27
C GLU A 4 -16.02 25.71 -38.54
N GLU A 5 -16.00 24.40 -38.81
CA GLU A 5 -15.00 23.49 -38.24
C GLU A 5 -13.59 23.85 -38.71
N PHE A 6 -13.43 24.27 -39.96
CA PHE A 6 -12.14 24.71 -40.49
C PHE A 6 -11.63 25.97 -39.76
N ALA A 7 -12.50 26.96 -39.54
CA ALA A 7 -12.18 28.16 -38.78
C ALA A 7 -11.78 27.82 -37.33
N GLU A 8 -12.52 26.93 -36.69
CA GLU A 8 -12.22 26.52 -35.31
C GLU A 8 -10.92 25.72 -35.21
N LEU A 9 -10.66 24.78 -36.14
CA LEU A 9 -9.40 24.03 -36.20
C LEU A 9 -8.20 24.96 -36.43
N THR A 10 -8.35 25.98 -37.26
CA THR A 10 -7.31 26.98 -37.50
C THR A 10 -6.98 27.73 -36.21
N ARG A 11 -8.01 28.20 -35.50
CA ARG A 11 -7.85 28.84 -34.18
C ARG A 11 -7.16 27.92 -33.16
N TRP A 12 -7.45 26.62 -33.17
CA TRP A 12 -6.78 25.66 -32.29
C TRP A 12 -5.32 25.43 -32.69
N ALA A 13 -5.03 25.35 -34.00
CA ALA A 13 -3.69 25.16 -34.55
C ALA A 13 -2.73 26.32 -34.22
N ASP A 14 -3.27 27.54 -34.09
CA ASP A 14 -2.57 28.75 -33.64
C ASP A 14 -2.24 28.75 -32.14
N GLY A 15 -2.66 27.71 -31.41
CA GLY A 15 -2.26 27.48 -30.02
C GLY A 15 -3.24 27.97 -28.97
N VAL A 16 -4.36 28.60 -29.37
CA VAL A 16 -5.38 29.16 -28.46
C VAL A 16 -5.97 28.08 -27.53
N ALA A 17 -6.03 26.83 -27.98
CA ALA A 17 -6.59 25.70 -27.23
C ALA A 17 -5.52 24.84 -26.51
N GLY A 18 -4.25 25.28 -26.50
CA GLY A 18 -3.13 24.56 -25.90
C GLY A 18 -2.44 23.56 -26.83
N ALA A 19 -1.17 23.25 -26.52
CA ALA A 19 -0.25 22.55 -27.42
C ALA A 19 -0.77 21.20 -27.97
N ARG A 20 -1.47 20.41 -27.14
CA ARG A 20 -2.01 19.11 -27.55
C ARG A 20 -3.18 19.23 -28.52
N LEU A 21 -4.06 20.21 -28.33
CA LEU A 21 -5.18 20.45 -29.25
C LEU A 21 -4.67 21.09 -30.56
N ALA A 22 -3.65 21.94 -30.48
CA ALA A 22 -2.99 22.50 -31.65
C ALA A 22 -2.36 21.42 -32.55
N GLU A 23 -1.66 20.45 -31.97
CA GLU A 23 -1.10 19.31 -32.72
C GLU A 23 -2.20 18.50 -33.44
N ARG A 24 -3.28 18.18 -32.72
CA ARG A 24 -4.43 17.45 -33.28
C ARG A 24 -5.12 18.22 -34.40
N ALA A 25 -5.29 19.53 -34.24
CA ALA A 25 -5.90 20.38 -35.24
C ALA A 25 -5.05 20.47 -36.51
N ARG A 26 -3.73 20.63 -36.39
CA ARG A 26 -2.80 20.60 -37.54
C ARG A 26 -2.85 19.28 -38.29
N ILE A 27 -2.96 18.15 -37.58
CA ILE A 27 -3.13 16.83 -38.20
C ILE A 27 -4.39 16.79 -39.07
N VAL A 28 -5.53 17.27 -38.54
CA VAL A 28 -6.82 17.24 -39.26
C VAL A 28 -6.81 18.18 -40.46
N LEU A 29 -6.32 19.41 -40.29
CA LEU A 29 -6.19 20.39 -41.38
C LEU A 29 -5.33 19.84 -42.52
N ALA A 30 -4.15 19.29 -42.21
CA ALA A 30 -3.26 18.71 -43.21
C ALA A 30 -3.86 17.46 -43.90
N CYS A 31 -4.68 16.68 -43.20
CA CYS A 31 -5.42 15.57 -43.84
C CYS A 31 -6.54 16.07 -44.77
N ALA A 32 -7.14 17.22 -44.48
CA ALA A 32 -8.19 17.81 -45.32
C ALA A 32 -7.65 18.40 -46.63
N GLU A 33 -6.36 18.76 -46.67
CA GLU A 33 -5.62 19.13 -47.89
C GLU A 33 -5.37 17.93 -48.84
N GLY A 34 -5.79 16.70 -48.46
CA GLY A 34 -5.63 15.49 -49.28
C GLY A 34 -4.25 14.84 -49.18
N LEU A 35 -3.39 15.30 -48.27
CA LEU A 35 -2.06 14.72 -48.07
C LEU A 35 -2.15 13.28 -47.52
N PRO A 36 -1.29 12.36 -47.99
CA PRO A 36 -1.22 11.02 -47.40
C PRO A 36 -0.78 11.09 -45.93
N THR A 37 -1.34 10.23 -45.08
CA THR A 37 -1.13 10.30 -43.62
C THR A 37 0.34 10.17 -43.19
N VAL A 38 1.16 9.48 -43.97
CA VAL A 38 2.62 9.37 -43.74
C VAL A 38 3.31 10.73 -43.93
N TRP A 39 2.90 11.51 -44.93
CA TRP A 39 3.44 12.85 -45.20
C TRP A 39 2.99 13.86 -44.15
N VAL A 40 1.73 13.78 -43.70
CA VAL A 40 1.23 14.58 -42.58
C VAL A 40 2.04 14.29 -41.31
N ALA A 41 2.31 13.02 -41.03
CA ALA A 41 3.08 12.60 -39.86
C ALA A 41 4.51 13.15 -39.89
N ALA A 42 5.20 13.03 -41.03
CA ALA A 42 6.55 13.56 -41.22
C ALA A 42 6.60 15.09 -41.10
N LYS A 43 5.68 15.82 -41.74
CA LYS A 43 5.60 17.29 -41.69
C LYS A 43 5.40 17.83 -40.27
N LEU A 44 4.67 17.09 -39.44
CA LEU A 44 4.30 17.51 -38.08
C LEU A 44 5.17 16.88 -36.97
N GLY A 45 6.13 16.01 -37.31
CA GLY A 45 6.99 15.35 -36.33
C GLY A 45 6.26 14.34 -35.43
N VAL A 46 5.17 13.72 -35.90
CA VAL A 46 4.38 12.73 -35.16
C VAL A 46 4.46 11.35 -35.81
N THR A 47 3.99 10.30 -35.12
CA THR A 47 3.90 8.96 -35.73
C THR A 47 2.70 8.84 -36.66
N ALA A 48 2.80 8.00 -37.70
CA ALA A 48 1.70 7.73 -38.62
C ALA A 48 0.44 7.20 -37.90
N ASP A 49 0.61 6.43 -36.81
CA ASP A 49 -0.50 5.96 -35.95
C ASP A 49 -1.21 7.10 -35.23
N THR A 50 -0.46 8.10 -34.77
CA THR A 50 -1.04 9.29 -34.14
C THR A 50 -1.88 10.08 -35.13
N ALA A 51 -1.34 10.29 -36.34
CA ALA A 51 -2.08 10.97 -37.42
C ALA A 51 -3.33 10.19 -37.85
N ARG A 52 -3.21 8.85 -38.05
CA ARG A 52 -4.35 7.97 -38.35
C ARG A 52 -5.42 8.02 -37.26
N LYS A 53 -5.01 7.95 -35.99
CA LYS A 53 -5.92 7.99 -34.84
C LYS A 53 -6.76 9.27 -34.84
N TRP A 54 -6.13 10.44 -34.98
CA TRP A 54 -6.85 11.71 -34.91
C TRP A 54 -7.70 11.97 -36.15
N ARG A 55 -7.21 11.59 -37.35
CA ARG A 55 -8.03 11.60 -38.58
C ARG A 55 -9.29 10.76 -38.41
N ARG A 56 -9.17 9.53 -37.89
CA ARG A 56 -10.31 8.64 -37.65
C ARG A 56 -11.27 9.24 -36.63
N ARG A 57 -10.78 9.71 -35.48
CA ARG A 57 -11.63 10.31 -34.45
C ARG A 57 -12.38 11.55 -34.95
N PHE A 58 -11.75 12.39 -35.76
CA PHE A 58 -12.43 13.55 -36.36
C PHE A 58 -13.49 13.14 -37.40
N ALA A 59 -13.23 12.08 -38.17
CA ALA A 59 -14.23 11.54 -39.11
C ALA A 59 -15.47 11.00 -38.37
N GLU A 60 -15.26 10.32 -37.23
CA GLU A 60 -16.34 9.71 -36.44
C GLU A 60 -17.08 10.70 -35.54
N GLN A 61 -16.37 11.66 -34.93
CA GLN A 61 -16.86 12.46 -33.80
C GLN A 61 -16.66 13.98 -34.02
N ARG A 62 -16.22 14.41 -35.21
CA ARG A 62 -15.98 15.83 -35.55
C ARG A 62 -15.06 16.51 -34.53
N MET A 63 -15.36 17.75 -34.16
CA MET A 63 -14.58 18.55 -33.20
C MET A 63 -14.50 17.89 -31.82
N ASP A 64 -15.58 17.27 -31.35
CA ASP A 64 -15.62 16.57 -30.05
C ASP A 64 -14.58 15.44 -29.99
N GLY A 65 -14.35 14.76 -31.12
CA GLY A 65 -13.35 13.69 -31.26
C GLY A 65 -11.91 14.12 -31.00
N LEU A 66 -11.61 15.41 -31.11
CA LEU A 66 -10.27 15.95 -30.91
C LEU A 66 -10.00 16.34 -29.45
N THR A 67 -11.05 16.45 -28.64
CA THR A 67 -10.92 16.75 -27.21
C THR A 67 -10.47 15.53 -26.40
N ASP A 68 -9.88 15.78 -25.23
CA ASP A 68 -9.55 14.72 -24.28
C ASP A 68 -10.83 14.17 -23.65
N ALA A 69 -11.27 13.01 -24.12
CA ALA A 69 -12.29 12.24 -23.43
C ALA A 69 -11.76 11.73 -22.09
N PRO A 70 -12.58 11.68 -21.02
CA PRO A 70 -12.18 11.06 -19.77
C PRO A 70 -11.76 9.62 -20.06
N ARG A 71 -10.48 9.30 -19.85
CA ARG A 71 -9.97 7.94 -20.04
C ARG A 71 -10.74 7.03 -19.10
N PRO A 72 -11.45 6.00 -19.60
CA PRO A 72 -12.01 4.98 -18.74
C PRO A 72 -10.84 4.34 -17.98
N GLY A 73 -10.79 4.55 -16.67
CA GLY A 73 -9.81 3.87 -15.83
C GLY A 73 -9.98 2.35 -15.96
N ARG A 74 -8.97 1.58 -15.54
CA ARG A 74 -9.07 0.12 -15.46
C ARG A 74 -10.37 -0.27 -14.74
N ARG A 75 -11.25 -1.01 -15.43
CA ARG A 75 -12.49 -1.56 -14.86
C ARG A 75 -12.13 -2.29 -13.57
N LYS A 76 -12.74 -1.89 -12.45
CA LYS A 76 -12.52 -2.54 -11.15
C LYS A 76 -13.56 -3.65 -11.00
N ALA A 77 -13.17 -4.75 -10.37
CA ALA A 77 -14.11 -5.83 -10.04
C ALA A 77 -15.26 -5.27 -9.20
N ASP A 78 -16.48 -5.69 -9.53
CA ASP A 78 -17.68 -5.29 -8.80
C ASP A 78 -17.59 -5.77 -7.35
N LEU A 79 -17.91 -4.89 -6.42
CA LEU A 79 -17.95 -5.19 -5.00
C LEU A 79 -19.41 -5.24 -4.58
N VAL A 80 -20.00 -6.43 -4.69
CA VAL A 80 -21.36 -6.71 -4.22
C VAL A 80 -21.28 -7.28 -2.80
N LEU A 81 -22.05 -6.69 -1.89
CA LEU A 81 -22.17 -7.12 -0.50
C LEU A 81 -23.41 -7.99 -0.33
N THR A 82 -23.27 -9.12 0.37
CA THR A 82 -24.42 -9.85 0.90
C THR A 82 -25.12 -9.04 2.00
N GLY A 83 -26.38 -9.38 2.31
CA GLY A 83 -27.12 -8.75 3.41
C GLY A 83 -26.39 -8.89 4.76
N TYR A 84 -25.79 -10.05 5.02
CA TYR A 84 -25.00 -10.31 6.22
C TYR A 84 -23.76 -9.40 6.29
N GLU A 85 -22.98 -9.32 5.21
CA GLU A 85 -21.78 -8.49 5.19
C GLU A 85 -22.11 -7.01 5.32
N ARG A 86 -23.17 -6.54 4.63
CA ARG A 86 -23.65 -5.17 4.77
C ARG A 86 -24.00 -4.88 6.23
N ALA A 87 -24.79 -5.74 6.87
CA ALA A 87 -25.15 -5.58 8.28
C ALA A 87 -23.91 -5.55 9.19
N GLN A 88 -22.96 -6.46 8.97
CA GLN A 88 -21.73 -6.54 9.78
C GLN A 88 -20.83 -5.30 9.61
N LEU A 89 -20.66 -4.83 8.37
CA LEU A 89 -19.90 -3.62 8.06
C LEU A 89 -20.56 -2.38 8.63
N THR A 90 -21.89 -2.26 8.55
CA THR A 90 -22.64 -1.16 9.16
C THR A 90 -22.48 -1.14 10.68
N ARG A 91 -22.49 -2.31 11.34
CA ARG A 91 -22.19 -2.42 12.78
C ARG A 91 -20.77 -1.95 13.10
N TRP A 92 -19.77 -2.37 12.32
CA TRP A 92 -18.38 -1.96 12.53
C TRP A 92 -18.16 -0.47 12.28
N ALA A 93 -18.81 0.10 11.27
CA ALA A 93 -18.72 1.52 10.92
C ALA A 93 -19.15 2.46 12.07
N ARG A 94 -20.04 1.98 12.97
CA ARG A 94 -20.57 2.74 14.11
C ARG A 94 -19.76 2.60 15.42
N ARG A 95 -18.70 1.77 15.46
CA ARG A 95 -17.96 1.48 16.70
C ARG A 95 -17.15 2.67 17.25
N ALA A 96 -16.89 2.62 18.57
CA ALA A 96 -16.18 3.64 19.35
C ALA A 96 -14.68 3.82 19.00
N LYS A 97 -14.05 4.86 19.57
CA LYS A 97 -12.74 5.39 19.19
C LYS A 97 -11.59 4.36 19.16
N ALA A 98 -11.57 3.41 20.10
CA ALA A 98 -10.55 2.34 20.16
C ALA A 98 -10.60 1.39 18.94
N ALA A 99 -11.73 1.31 18.23
CA ALA A 99 -11.92 0.50 17.03
C ALA A 99 -11.97 1.33 15.73
N GLN A 100 -11.46 2.58 15.75
CA GLN A 100 -11.60 3.50 14.62
C GLN A 100 -11.04 2.96 13.31
N TYR A 101 -9.94 2.22 13.33
CA TYR A 101 -9.36 1.66 12.12
C TYR A 101 -10.29 0.65 11.45
N LEU A 102 -10.91 -0.24 12.22
CA LEU A 102 -11.88 -1.20 11.69
C LEU A 102 -13.14 -0.47 11.18
N ALA A 103 -13.59 0.56 11.90
CA ALA A 103 -14.73 1.38 11.48
C ALA A 103 -14.46 2.15 10.17
N LEU A 104 -13.24 2.68 9.99
CA LEU A 104 -12.82 3.35 8.75
C LEU A 104 -12.77 2.37 7.57
N ARG A 105 -12.18 1.18 7.79
CA ARG A 105 -12.13 0.11 6.77
C ARG A 105 -13.53 -0.33 6.34
N ALA A 106 -14.45 -0.48 7.30
CA ALA A 106 -15.83 -0.82 7.02
C ALA A 106 -16.55 0.27 6.20
N ARG A 107 -16.36 1.56 6.55
CA ARG A 107 -16.88 2.69 5.77
C ARG A 107 -16.35 2.72 4.33
N ILE A 108 -15.06 2.45 4.14
CA ILE A 108 -14.44 2.35 2.81
C ILE A 108 -15.15 1.28 1.97
N VAL A 109 -15.38 0.08 2.52
CA VAL A 109 -16.00 -1.03 1.79
C VAL A 109 -17.47 -0.73 1.46
N LEU A 110 -18.23 -0.16 2.41
CA LEU A 110 -19.62 0.23 2.18
C LEU A 110 -19.73 1.27 1.04
N ALA A 111 -18.95 2.34 1.09
CA ALA A 111 -18.95 3.37 0.04
C ALA A 111 -18.48 2.82 -1.32
N CYS A 112 -17.53 1.87 -1.31
CA CYS A 112 -17.10 1.16 -2.52
C CYS A 112 -18.17 0.25 -3.11
N ALA A 113 -19.10 -0.27 -2.30
CA ALA A 113 -20.20 -1.12 -2.73
C ALA A 113 -21.36 -0.32 -3.36
N GLU A 114 -21.46 0.97 -3.04
CA GLU A 114 -22.48 1.89 -3.59
C GLU A 114 -22.13 2.41 -5.00
N GLY A 115 -21.04 1.92 -5.60
CA GLY A 115 -20.64 2.28 -6.96
C GLY A 115 -19.76 3.53 -7.07
N GLY A 116 -19.36 4.13 -5.95
CA GLY A 116 -18.42 5.25 -5.94
C GLY A 116 -17.03 4.85 -6.48
N THR A 117 -16.42 5.73 -7.28
CA THR A 117 -15.01 5.54 -7.67
C THR A 117 -14.12 5.63 -6.44
N ASN A 118 -13.01 4.88 -6.39
CA ASN A 118 -12.07 4.95 -5.26
C ASN A 118 -11.53 6.36 -5.03
N LYS A 119 -11.49 7.21 -6.07
CA LYS A 119 -11.13 8.64 -5.94
C LYS A 119 -12.19 9.42 -5.18
N LYS A 120 -13.46 9.21 -5.51
CA LYS A 120 -14.60 9.84 -4.81
C LYS A 120 -14.67 9.37 -3.35
N VAL A 121 -14.61 8.07 -3.11
CA VAL A 121 -14.61 7.48 -1.77
C VAL A 121 -13.45 8.01 -0.92
N ALA A 122 -12.26 8.16 -1.51
CA ALA A 122 -11.10 8.72 -0.83
C ALA A 122 -11.32 10.18 -0.39
N ALA A 123 -11.90 11.00 -1.26
CA ALA A 123 -12.23 12.39 -0.95
C ALA A 123 -13.30 12.50 0.15
N GLU A 124 -14.38 11.70 0.06
CA GLU A 124 -15.47 11.69 1.04
C GLU A 124 -15.02 11.25 2.43
N LEU A 125 -14.10 10.28 2.51
CA LEU A 125 -13.62 9.74 3.78
C LEU A 125 -12.34 10.40 4.29
N GLY A 126 -11.77 11.36 3.56
CA GLY A 126 -10.53 12.05 3.95
C GLY A 126 -9.30 11.13 4.01
N VAL A 127 -9.23 10.11 3.14
CA VAL A 127 -8.13 9.13 3.12
C VAL A 127 -7.43 9.10 1.76
N SER A 128 -6.24 8.50 1.70
CA SER A 128 -5.55 8.32 0.42
C SER A 128 -6.28 7.32 -0.50
N GLN A 129 -6.25 7.57 -1.81
CA GLN A 129 -6.77 6.64 -2.81
C GLN A 129 -6.06 5.27 -2.76
N ARG A 130 -4.77 5.25 -2.40
CA ARG A 130 -4.00 4.01 -2.17
C ARG A 130 -4.61 3.19 -1.03
N SER A 131 -5.01 3.83 0.07
CA SER A 131 -5.68 3.17 1.20
C SER A 131 -7.00 2.55 0.78
N VAL A 132 -7.83 3.28 0.03
CA VAL A 132 -9.11 2.75 -0.50
C VAL A 132 -8.87 1.54 -1.41
N ASN A 133 -7.90 1.64 -2.33
CA ASN A 133 -7.50 0.52 -3.19
C ASN A 133 -7.09 -0.71 -2.38
N SER A 134 -6.25 -0.54 -1.34
CA SER A 134 -5.76 -1.64 -0.51
C SER A 134 -6.91 -2.37 0.20
N TRP A 135 -7.79 -1.62 0.87
CA TRP A 135 -8.89 -2.22 1.63
C TRP A 135 -9.97 -2.82 0.73
N ARG A 136 -10.28 -2.18 -0.41
CA ARG A 136 -11.17 -2.77 -1.42
C ARG A 136 -10.62 -4.10 -1.91
N SER A 137 -9.33 -4.15 -2.30
CA SER A 137 -8.70 -5.38 -2.77
C SER A 137 -8.67 -6.48 -1.70
N ARG A 138 -8.35 -6.11 -0.44
CA ARG A 138 -8.38 -7.06 0.69
C ARG A 138 -9.77 -7.63 0.94
N PHE A 139 -10.81 -6.79 0.89
CA PHE A 139 -12.19 -7.26 1.03
C PHE A 139 -12.61 -8.15 -0.14
N VAL A 140 -12.26 -7.82 -1.38
CA VAL A 140 -12.58 -8.68 -2.53
C VAL A 140 -11.94 -10.06 -2.38
N ALA A 141 -10.70 -10.13 -1.87
CA ALA A 141 -9.97 -11.39 -1.72
C ALA A 141 -10.36 -12.20 -0.48
N ARG A 142 -10.59 -11.55 0.67
CA ARG A 142 -10.72 -12.20 1.99
C ARG A 142 -12.03 -11.84 2.72
N ARG A 143 -12.95 -11.13 2.06
CA ARG A 143 -14.22 -10.64 2.61
C ARG A 143 -14.02 -9.93 3.95
N LEU A 144 -14.87 -10.22 4.96
CA LEU A 144 -14.83 -9.59 6.28
C LEU A 144 -13.49 -9.83 7.01
N ASP A 145 -12.89 -11.01 6.86
CA ASP A 145 -11.62 -11.37 7.50
C ASP A 145 -10.46 -10.51 6.98
N GLY A 146 -10.57 -10.00 5.75
CA GLY A 146 -9.59 -9.09 5.16
C GLY A 146 -9.52 -7.70 5.80
N LEU A 147 -10.45 -7.37 6.72
CA LEU A 147 -10.52 -6.04 7.36
C LEU A 147 -9.94 -6.00 8.78
N ALA A 148 -9.71 -7.17 9.39
CA ALA A 148 -9.04 -7.27 10.68
C ALA A 148 -7.56 -6.86 10.58
N ASP A 149 -6.97 -6.45 11.70
CA ASP A 149 -5.51 -6.37 11.80
C ASP A 149 -4.96 -7.80 11.86
N GLU A 150 -3.97 -8.11 11.03
CA GLU A 150 -3.14 -9.30 11.26
C GLU A 150 -2.42 -9.11 12.60
N PRO A 151 -2.19 -10.20 13.38
CA PRO A 151 -1.41 -10.13 14.60
C PRO A 151 -0.10 -9.41 14.31
N ARG A 152 0.13 -8.26 14.94
CA ARG A 152 1.38 -7.51 14.75
C ARG A 152 2.50 -8.38 15.29
N VAL A 153 3.28 -8.98 14.40
CA VAL A 153 4.55 -9.58 14.76
C VAL A 153 5.42 -8.42 15.25
N GLY A 154 5.73 -8.40 16.54
CA GLY A 154 6.52 -7.33 17.14
C GLY A 154 7.88 -7.18 16.47
N ARG A 155 8.63 -6.14 16.85
CA ARG A 155 10.03 -5.99 16.41
C ARG A 155 10.76 -7.31 16.67
N PRO A 156 11.46 -7.90 15.67
CA PRO A 156 12.28 -9.07 15.88
C PRO A 156 13.23 -8.87 17.07
N PRO A 157 13.46 -9.90 17.91
CA PRO A 157 14.39 -9.78 19.03
C PRO A 157 15.75 -9.25 18.54
N SER A 158 16.32 -8.28 19.25
CA SER A 158 17.63 -7.71 18.91
C SER A 158 18.80 -8.53 19.42
N ILE A 159 18.52 -9.64 20.11
CA ILE A 159 19.52 -10.58 20.61
C ILE A 159 19.33 -11.90 19.87
N LEU A 160 20.44 -12.48 19.45
CA LEU A 160 20.44 -13.77 18.76
C LEU A 160 20.17 -14.91 19.75
N LEU A 161 19.76 -16.07 19.24
CA LEU A 161 19.36 -17.21 20.07
C LEU A 161 20.55 -17.84 20.80
N ASP A 162 21.70 -17.91 20.13
CA ASP A 162 23.00 -18.32 20.68
C ASP A 162 23.39 -17.47 21.91
N GLN A 163 23.22 -16.15 21.85
CA GLN A 163 23.51 -15.26 22.98
C GLN A 163 22.58 -15.50 24.17
N VAL A 164 21.34 -15.95 23.92
CA VAL A 164 20.41 -16.33 24.99
C VAL A 164 20.81 -17.67 25.58
N GLU A 165 21.17 -18.63 24.74
CA GLU A 165 21.66 -19.95 25.14
C GLU A 165 22.92 -19.84 26.00
N ASP A 166 23.90 -19.03 25.57
CA ASP A 166 25.12 -18.74 26.33
C ASP A 166 24.80 -18.26 27.75
N VAL A 167 23.81 -17.36 27.90
CA VAL A 167 23.37 -16.89 29.22
C VAL A 167 22.73 -18.00 30.03
N ILE A 168 21.91 -18.86 29.41
CA ILE A 168 21.24 -19.98 30.10
C ILE A 168 22.28 -20.98 30.61
N VAL A 169 23.12 -21.49 29.71
CA VAL A 169 24.18 -22.46 30.01
C VAL A 169 25.11 -21.89 31.07
N ALA A 170 25.56 -20.64 30.90
CA ALA A 170 26.35 -19.94 31.90
C ALA A 170 25.71 -19.92 33.27
N THR A 171 24.41 -19.62 33.32
CA THR A 171 23.68 -19.49 34.58
C THR A 171 23.49 -20.82 35.27
N LEU A 172 23.30 -21.92 34.53
CA LEU A 172 22.96 -23.24 35.07
C LEU A 172 24.19 -24.09 35.37
N GLU A 173 25.27 -23.93 34.61
CA GLU A 173 26.37 -24.90 34.60
C GLU A 173 27.70 -24.34 35.13
N SER A 174 27.75 -23.05 35.48
CA SER A 174 28.97 -22.47 36.04
C SER A 174 28.69 -21.41 37.10
N THR A 175 29.71 -21.04 37.85
CA THR A 175 29.70 -19.94 38.81
C THR A 175 30.69 -18.85 38.38
N PRO A 176 30.47 -17.58 38.76
CA PRO A 176 31.39 -16.49 38.45
C PRO A 176 32.60 -16.52 39.39
N GLY A 177 33.49 -17.51 39.25
CA GLY A 177 34.82 -17.56 39.87
C GLY A 177 34.87 -17.32 41.39
N GLN A 178 34.81 -16.06 41.80
CA GLN A 178 34.87 -15.59 43.19
C GLN A 178 33.50 -15.50 43.89
N ASP A 179 32.38 -15.38 43.16
CA ASP A 179 31.05 -15.39 43.78
C ASP A 179 30.38 -16.77 43.66
N THR A 180 29.54 -17.09 44.65
CA THR A 180 28.77 -18.35 44.67
C THR A 180 27.65 -18.40 43.62
N HIS A 181 27.24 -17.25 43.08
CA HIS A 181 26.15 -17.14 42.12
C HIS A 181 26.38 -16.03 41.10
N TRP A 182 25.79 -16.16 39.90
CA TRP A 182 25.83 -15.09 38.92
C TRP A 182 25.04 -13.86 39.36
N SER A 183 25.70 -12.70 39.35
CA SER A 183 25.02 -11.41 39.39
C SER A 183 24.73 -10.94 37.96
N ARG A 184 23.74 -10.05 37.80
CA ARG A 184 23.47 -9.40 36.49
C ARG A 184 24.72 -8.70 35.94
N ALA A 185 25.60 -8.24 36.82
CA ALA A 185 26.83 -7.54 36.44
C ALA A 185 27.90 -8.52 35.95
N SER A 186 28.15 -9.62 36.67
CA SER A 186 29.16 -10.60 36.26
C SER A 186 28.73 -11.36 34.99
N MET A 187 27.44 -11.66 34.83
CA MET A 187 26.93 -12.27 33.60
C MET A 187 27.01 -11.34 32.38
N ALA A 188 26.73 -10.05 32.58
CA ALA A 188 26.90 -9.04 31.55
C ALA A 188 28.37 -8.91 31.10
N ALA A 189 29.31 -8.92 32.06
CA ALA A 189 30.74 -8.88 31.77
C ALA A 189 31.20 -10.10 30.96
N ARG A 190 30.67 -11.30 31.26
CA ARG A 190 30.99 -12.54 30.51
C ARG A 190 30.46 -12.51 29.07
N THR A 191 29.20 -12.11 28.89
CA THR A 191 28.46 -12.32 27.63
C THR A 191 28.47 -11.11 26.70
N GLY A 192 28.95 -9.96 27.17
CA GLY A 192 28.88 -8.69 26.44
C GLY A 192 27.48 -8.09 26.34
N LEU A 193 26.46 -8.74 26.93
CA LEU A 193 25.09 -8.24 26.96
C LEU A 193 24.87 -7.23 28.09
N SER A 194 23.92 -6.31 27.90
CA SER A 194 23.57 -5.35 28.95
C SER A 194 22.98 -6.04 30.19
N LYS A 195 23.22 -5.49 31.39
CA LYS A 195 22.60 -5.97 32.66
C LYS A 195 21.07 -6.06 32.58
N SER A 196 20.43 -5.17 31.82
CA SER A 196 18.98 -5.17 31.57
C SER A 196 18.55 -6.34 30.68
N THR A 197 19.34 -6.67 29.66
CA THR A 197 19.12 -7.84 28.80
C THR A 197 19.21 -9.12 29.62
N ILE A 198 20.26 -9.28 30.43
CA ILE A 198 20.41 -10.42 31.34
C ILE A 198 19.21 -10.55 32.27
N GLY A 199 18.81 -9.47 32.94
CA GLY A 199 17.66 -9.49 33.83
C GLY A 199 16.35 -9.87 33.13
N ARG A 200 16.15 -9.45 31.87
CA ARG A 200 14.98 -9.85 31.06
C ARG A 200 15.04 -11.33 30.65
N ILE A 201 16.22 -11.86 30.32
CA ILE A 201 16.40 -13.28 30.00
C ILE A 201 16.06 -14.11 31.23
N TRP A 202 16.68 -13.82 32.38
CA TRP A 202 16.42 -14.55 33.62
C TRP A 202 14.95 -14.48 34.03
N LYS A 203 14.33 -13.30 34.02
CA LYS A 203 12.91 -13.16 34.36
C LYS A 203 11.99 -13.94 33.41
N ARG A 204 12.30 -13.95 32.11
CA ARG A 204 11.47 -14.62 31.11
C ARG A 204 11.55 -16.15 31.19
N LEU A 205 12.68 -16.67 31.65
CA LEU A 205 12.95 -18.10 31.77
C LEU A 205 12.88 -18.60 33.22
N ASP A 206 12.42 -17.74 34.13
CA ASP A 206 12.40 -17.96 35.60
C ASP A 206 13.74 -18.46 36.20
N LEU A 207 14.87 -18.03 35.62
CA LEU A 207 16.20 -18.38 36.14
C LEU A 207 16.52 -17.56 37.40
N LYS A 208 16.85 -18.24 38.49
CA LYS A 208 17.19 -17.64 39.79
C LYS A 208 18.58 -18.12 40.22
N PRO A 209 19.66 -17.44 39.77
CA PRO A 209 21.05 -17.88 40.04
C PRO A 209 21.38 -18.03 41.53
N HIS A 210 20.69 -17.29 42.41
CA HIS A 210 20.89 -17.31 43.86
C HIS A 210 20.08 -18.38 44.60
N LEU A 211 19.23 -19.12 43.88
CA LEU A 211 18.41 -20.21 44.43
C LEU A 211 18.80 -21.56 43.83
N GLN A 212 19.92 -21.63 43.13
CA GLN A 212 20.47 -22.91 42.72
C GLN A 212 21.04 -23.60 43.95
N ASP A 213 20.38 -24.66 44.38
CA ASP A 213 20.77 -25.45 45.54
C ASP A 213 22.17 -26.03 45.31
N SER A 214 23.13 -25.57 46.11
CA SER A 214 24.38 -26.30 46.28
C SER A 214 24.04 -27.63 46.96
N PHE A 215 23.90 -28.70 46.17
CA PHE A 215 23.79 -30.05 46.71
C PHE A 215 25.13 -30.37 47.41
N LYS A 216 25.17 -30.25 48.73
CA LYS A 216 26.33 -30.68 49.54
C LYS A 216 26.30 -32.19 49.62
N LEU A 217 27.13 -32.86 48.82
CA LEU A 217 27.52 -34.24 49.09
C LEU A 217 28.37 -34.24 50.37
N SER A 218 27.78 -34.73 51.46
CA SER A 218 28.52 -35.03 52.68
C SER A 218 29.36 -36.27 52.43
N THR A 219 30.65 -36.10 52.20
CA THR A 219 31.64 -37.17 52.38
C THR A 219 32.01 -37.22 53.85
N ASP A 220 31.34 -38.09 54.59
CA ASP A 220 31.90 -38.61 55.86
C ASP A 220 32.67 -39.91 55.55
N PRO A 221 33.79 -40.17 56.26
CA PRO A 221 34.83 -41.13 55.88
C PRO A 221 34.49 -42.61 56.09
#